data_AF-A0A1Q9EH46-F1
#
_entry.id   AF-A0A1Q9EH46-F1
#
_cell.length_a   1.000
_cell.length_b   1.000
_cell.length_c   1.000
_cell.angle_alpha   90.00
_cell.angle_beta   90.00
_cell.angle_gamma   90.00
#
_symmetry.space_group_name_H-M   'P 1'
#
loop_
_entity.id
_entity.type
_entity.pdbx_description
1 polymer ?
#
loop_
_entity_poly.entity_id
_entity_poly.type
_entity_poly.pdbx_seq_one_letter_code
_entity_poly.pdbx_strand_id
1 'polypeptide(L)'
;MTGRSTVVVIQDSQVFARSSAALRVLAVMDPPWRLFATFYLIPTPLRDFVYRVVGHNRYAIFGRKEQCMTPSGDFKRRFLEYNAADEEEVHPIFK
;
A
#
# COMPACT_ATOMS: atom_id res chain seq x y z
N MET A 1 -8.77 -20.69 12.39
CA MET A 1 -7.59 -20.36 11.57
C MET A 1 -8.02 -20.02 10.14
N THR A 2 -8.01 -18.74 9.74
CA THR A 2 -7.70 -18.30 8.35
C THR A 2 -7.51 -16.79 8.37
N GLY A 3 -6.31 -16.34 8.71
CA GLY A 3 -5.91 -14.94 8.54
C GLY A 3 -5.79 -14.64 7.05
N ARG A 4 -6.78 -13.98 6.46
CA ARG A 4 -6.79 -13.65 5.01
C ARG A 4 -6.23 -12.25 4.82
N SER A 5 -4.95 -12.14 4.44
CA SER A 5 -4.40 -10.89 3.91
C SER A 5 -4.99 -10.64 2.52
N THR A 6 -6.13 -9.98 2.43
CA THR A 6 -6.76 -9.63 1.14
C THR A 6 -7.12 -8.16 1.12
N VAL A 7 -7.01 -7.54 -0.06
CA VAL A 7 -7.45 -6.16 -0.29
C VAL A 7 -8.91 -6.19 -0.74
N VAL A 8 -9.70 -5.25 -0.22
CA VAL A 8 -11.12 -5.06 -0.56
C VAL A 8 -11.35 -3.58 -0.86
N VAL A 9 -12.10 -3.30 -1.93
CA VAL A 9 -12.47 -1.95 -2.36
C VAL A 9 -13.98 -1.89 -2.52
N ILE A 10 -14.59 -0.84 -1.98
CA ILE A 10 -16.02 -0.55 -2.10
C ILE A 10 -16.16 0.72 -2.94
N GLN A 11 -16.86 0.63 -4.06
CA GLN A 11 -17.21 1.79 -4.91
C GLN A 11 -18.57 1.52 -5.53
N ASP A 12 -19.41 2.55 -5.64
CA ASP A 12 -20.72 2.48 -6.30
C ASP A 12 -21.60 1.34 -5.75
N SER A 13 -21.55 1.14 -4.43
CA SER A 13 -22.25 0.05 -3.72
C SER A 13 -21.84 -1.38 -4.11
N GLN A 14 -20.75 -1.54 -4.84
CA GLN A 14 -20.20 -2.83 -5.25
C GLN A 14 -18.89 -3.14 -4.53
N VAL A 15 -18.71 -4.41 -4.14
CA VAL A 15 -17.54 -4.90 -3.40
C VAL A 15 -16.60 -5.65 -4.33
N PHE A 16 -15.36 -5.20 -4.39
CA PHE A 16 -14.28 -5.81 -5.18
C PHE A 16 -13.22 -6.36 -4.25
N ALA A 17 -12.68 -7.53 -4.58
CA ALA A 17 -11.64 -8.18 -3.79
C ALA A 17 -10.44 -8.60 -4.66
N ARG A 18 -9.28 -8.83 -4.03
CA ARG A 18 -8.05 -9.36 -4.64
C ARG A 18 -7.59 -8.55 -5.86
N SER A 19 -7.30 -9.22 -6.97
CA SER A 19 -6.85 -8.63 -8.23
C SER A 19 -7.82 -7.58 -8.78
N SER A 20 -9.14 -7.81 -8.64
CA SER A 20 -10.16 -6.83 -9.07
C SER A 20 -10.12 -5.55 -8.22
N ALA A 21 -9.89 -5.67 -6.91
CA ALA A 21 -9.73 -4.50 -6.04
C ALA A 21 -8.48 -3.69 -6.43
N ALA A 22 -7.34 -4.37 -6.62
CA ALA A 22 -6.08 -3.73 -7.00
C ALA A 22 -6.19 -2.97 -8.34
N LEU A 23 -6.78 -3.58 -9.38
CA LEU A 23 -6.97 -2.93 -10.68
C LEU A 23 -7.87 -1.70 -10.60
N ARG A 24 -8.90 -1.72 -9.73
CA ARG A 24 -9.76 -0.55 -9.50
C ARG A 24 -9.02 0.60 -8.83
N VAL A 25 -8.16 0.30 -7.84
CA VAL A 25 -7.29 1.31 -7.22
C VAL A 25 -6.36 1.92 -8.27
N LEU A 26 -5.74 1.10 -9.11
CA LEU A 26 -4.87 1.60 -10.18
C LEU A 26 -5.63 2.47 -11.19
N ALA A 27 -6.92 2.18 -11.44
CA ALA A 27 -7.75 2.94 -12.36
C ALA A 27 -8.09 4.36 -11.88
N VAL A 28 -8.11 4.59 -10.56
CA VAL A 28 -8.37 5.92 -9.97
C VAL A 28 -7.11 6.74 -9.74
N MET A 29 -5.92 6.17 -9.94
CA MET A 29 -4.64 6.88 -9.81
C MET A 29 -4.29 7.65 -11.09
N ASP A 30 -3.48 8.69 -10.93
CA ASP A 30 -2.95 9.49 -12.03
C ASP A 30 -2.00 8.67 -12.95
N PRO A 31 -1.81 9.09 -14.22
CA PRO A 31 -0.82 8.48 -15.11
C PRO A 31 0.58 8.50 -14.48
N PRO A 32 1.40 7.45 -14.67
CA PRO A 32 1.22 6.32 -15.57
C PRO A 32 0.48 5.12 -14.94
N TRP A 33 0.10 5.19 -13.66
CA TRP A 33 -0.47 4.06 -12.92
C TRP A 33 -1.79 3.57 -13.52
N ARG A 34 -2.57 4.49 -14.08
CA ARG A 34 -3.79 4.17 -14.84
C ARG A 34 -3.55 3.25 -16.04
N LEU A 35 -2.35 3.23 -16.64
CA LEU A 35 -2.02 2.30 -17.73
C LEU A 35 -1.98 0.85 -17.25
N PHE A 36 -1.61 0.61 -15.99
CA PHE A 36 -1.67 -0.73 -15.41
C PHE A 36 -3.11 -1.21 -15.19
N ALA A 37 -4.10 -0.31 -15.13
CA ALA A 37 -5.50 -0.73 -15.12
C ALA A 37 -5.92 -1.42 -16.43
N THR A 38 -5.22 -1.18 -17.55
CA THR A 38 -5.41 -1.90 -18.82
C THR A 38 -5.14 -3.40 -18.70
N PHE A 39 -4.37 -3.84 -17.69
CA PHE A 39 -4.24 -5.27 -17.36
C PHE A 39 -5.56 -5.94 -16.97
N TYR A 40 -6.66 -5.18 -16.80
CA TYR A 40 -8.01 -5.73 -16.73
C TYR A 40 -8.39 -6.59 -17.96
N LEU A 41 -7.79 -6.31 -19.12
CA LEU A 41 -7.98 -7.10 -20.34
C LEU A 41 -7.39 -8.52 -20.24
N ILE A 42 -6.50 -8.77 -19.27
CA ILE A 42 -5.96 -10.09 -19.00
C ILE A 42 -7.02 -10.98 -18.35
N PRO A 43 -7.18 -12.24 -18.80
CA PRO A 43 -8.15 -13.17 -18.24
C PRO A 43 -7.99 -13.35 -16.73
N THR A 44 -9.14 -13.38 -16.04
CA THR A 44 -9.29 -13.53 -14.60
C THR A 44 -8.39 -14.59 -13.94
N PRO A 45 -8.23 -15.82 -14.48
CA PRO A 45 -7.38 -16.83 -13.85
C PRO A 45 -5.90 -16.43 -13.81
N LEU A 46 -5.39 -15.73 -14.83
CA LEU A 46 -3.99 -15.32 -14.89
C LEU A 46 -3.71 -14.21 -13.88
N ARG A 47 -4.58 -13.19 -13.80
CA ARG A 47 -4.41 -12.09 -12.83
C ARG A 47 -4.53 -12.57 -11.38
N ASP A 48 -5.41 -13.54 -11.10
CA ASP A 48 -5.58 -14.07 -9.75
C ASP A 48 -4.41 -14.99 -9.35
N PHE A 49 -3.83 -15.72 -10.32
CA PHE A 49 -2.60 -16.46 -10.12
C PHE A 49 -1.41 -15.54 -9.79
N VAL A 50 -1.19 -14.50 -10.59
CA VAL A 50 -0.14 -13.50 -10.33
C VAL A 50 -0.35 -12.85 -8.97
N TYR A 51 -1.58 -12.45 -8.63
CA TYR A 51 -1.90 -11.87 -7.33
C TYR A 51 -1.56 -12.82 -6.17
N ARG A 52 -1.87 -14.11 -6.30
CA ARG A 52 -1.53 -15.13 -5.30
C ARG A 52 -0.01 -15.31 -5.17
N VAL A 53 0.73 -15.35 -6.28
CA VAL A 53 2.18 -15.52 -6.28
C VAL A 53 2.86 -14.31 -5.63
N VAL A 54 2.46 -13.10 -6.00
CA VAL A 54 2.99 -11.87 -5.42
C VAL A 54 2.64 -11.77 -3.93
N GLY A 55 1.40 -12.08 -3.55
CA GLY A 55 0.97 -12.05 -2.15
C GLY A 55 1.71 -13.05 -1.26
N HIS A 56 2.06 -14.22 -1.81
CA HIS A 56 2.84 -15.24 -1.13
C HIS A 56 4.32 -14.86 -1.04
N ASN A 57 4.90 -14.32 -2.12
CA ASN A 57 6.30 -13.91 -2.17
C ASN A 57 6.54 -12.47 -1.67
N ARG A 58 5.52 -11.75 -1.16
CA ARG A 58 5.63 -10.31 -0.84
C ARG A 58 6.82 -10.00 0.08
N TYR A 59 7.07 -10.85 1.06
CA TYR A 59 8.16 -10.68 2.03
C TYR A 59 9.50 -11.18 1.51
N ALA A 60 9.50 -12.04 0.50
CA ALA A 60 10.72 -12.44 -0.20
C ALA A 60 11.16 -11.36 -1.21
N ILE A 61 10.20 -10.67 -1.86
CA ILE A 61 10.46 -9.64 -2.87
C ILE A 61 10.81 -8.29 -2.24
N PHE A 62 10.06 -7.84 -1.23
CA PHE A 62 10.26 -6.54 -0.59
C PHE A 62 11.09 -6.60 0.70
N GLY A 63 11.41 -7.81 1.17
CA GLY A 63 11.97 -8.02 2.51
C GLY A 63 10.92 -7.84 3.61
N ARG A 64 11.23 -8.33 4.81
CA ARG A 64 10.52 -7.95 6.03
C ARG A 64 11.27 -6.80 6.68
N LYS A 65 10.53 -5.80 7.16
CA LYS A 65 11.08 -4.84 8.11
C LYS A 65 10.97 -5.46 9.50
N GLU A 66 12.11 -5.77 10.11
CA GLU A 66 12.19 -6.33 11.46
C GLU A 66 11.78 -5.31 12.54
N GLN A 67 11.86 -4.01 12.21
CA GLN A 67 11.50 -2.92 13.09
C GLN A 67 10.43 -2.01 12.46
N CYS A 68 9.50 -1.55 13.30
CA CYS A 68 8.52 -0.54 12.90
C CYS A 68 9.23 0.76 12.53
N MET A 69 8.74 1.43 11.50
CA MET A 69 9.29 2.71 11.08
C MET A 69 8.87 3.77 12.09
N THR A 70 9.82 4.26 12.89
CA THR A 70 9.59 5.40 13.77
C THR A 70 9.35 6.66 12.92
N PRO A 71 8.24 7.39 13.12
CA PRO A 71 7.99 8.61 12.36
C PRO A 71 9.09 9.64 12.61
N SER A 72 9.72 10.14 11.53
CA SER A 72 10.76 11.16 11.62
C SER A 72 10.43 12.38 10.74
N GLY A 73 10.92 13.55 11.16
CA GLY A 73 10.75 14.82 10.45
C GLY A 73 9.29 15.18 10.19
N ASP A 74 9.01 15.71 8.99
CA ASP A 74 7.68 16.14 8.55
C ASP A 74 6.62 15.03 8.62
N PHE A 75 7.03 13.76 8.61
CA PHE A 75 6.09 12.64 8.70
C PHE A 75 5.47 12.51 10.10
N LYS A 76 6.18 12.95 11.16
CA LYS A 76 5.66 12.93 12.55
C LYS A 76 4.43 13.84 12.68
N ARG A 77 4.38 14.95 11.95
CA ARG A 77 3.27 15.93 11.95
C ARG A 77 1.92 15.36 11.50
N ARG A 78 1.91 14.19 10.86
CA ARG A 78 0.70 13.53 10.34
C ARG A 78 0.04 12.61 11.37
N PHE A 79 0.67 12.40 12.53
CA PHE A 79 0.14 11.57 13.60
C PHE A 79 -0.65 12.40 14.62
N LEU A 80 -1.69 11.81 15.21
CA LEU A 80 -2.55 12.47 16.19
C LEU A 80 -1.80 12.81 17.50
N GLU A 81 -0.76 12.04 17.83
CA GLU A 81 0.08 12.23 19.02
C GLU A 81 1.17 13.30 18.82
N TYR A 82 1.22 13.95 17.66
CA TYR A 82 2.19 15.01 17.38
C TYR A 82 1.88 16.27 18.21
N ASN A 83 2.84 16.71 19.02
CA ASN A 83 2.84 18.02 19.64
C ASN A 83 3.92 18.91 19.01
N ALA A 84 3.54 20.13 18.63
CA ALA A 84 4.45 21.12 18.05
C ALA A 84 5.54 21.60 19.02
N ALA A 85 5.39 21.33 20.33
CA ALA A 85 6.40 21.60 21.35
C ALA A 85 7.57 20.58 21.33
N ASP A 86 7.40 19.44 20.65
CA ASP A 86 8.43 18.38 20.56
C ASP A 86 9.46 18.63 19.43
N GLU A 87 9.36 19.77 18.75
CA GLU A 87 10.22 20.13 17.60
C GLU A 87 11.52 20.85 17.99
N GLU A 88 11.63 21.35 19.23
CA GLU A 88 12.79 22.09 19.73
C GLU A 88 14.00 21.20 20.09
N GLU A 89 13.84 19.88 20.12
CA GLU A 89 14.89 18.95 20.57
C GLU A 89 15.68 18.26 19.44
N VAL A 90 15.61 18.77 18.20
CA VAL A 90 16.51 18.33 17.11
C VAL A 90 17.48 19.47 16.77
N HIS A 91 18.41 19.71 17.71
CA HIS A 91 19.58 20.54 17.47
C HIS A 91 20.45 19.95 16.33
N PRO A 92 21.18 20.80 15.58
CA PRO A 92 21.70 20.49 14.26
C PRO A 92 22.98 19.65 14.39
N ILE A 93 22.96 18.44 13.85
CA ILE A 93 24.20 17.75 13.46
C ILE A 93 24.30 17.87 11.96
N PHE A 94 24.74 19.03 11.49
CA PHE A 94 25.65 19.24 10.37
C PHE A 94 25.80 20.75 10.20
N LYS A 95 26.97 21.26 10.59
CA LYS A 95 27.54 22.48 10.04
C LYS A 95 28.23 22.13 8.73
#